data_AF-A0A9D1DBD1-F1
#
_entry.id   AF-A0A9D1DBD1-F1
#
_cell.length_a   1.000
_cell.length_b   1.000
_cell.length_c   1.000
_cell.angle_alpha   90.00
_cell.angle_beta   90.00
_cell.angle_gamma   90.00
#
_symmetry.space_group_name_H-M   'P 1'
#
loop_
_entity.id
_entity.type
_entity.pdbx_description
1 polymer ?
#
loop_
_entity_poly.entity_id
_entity_poly.type
_entity_poly.pdbx_seq_one_letter_code
_entity_poly.pdbx_strand_id
1 'polypeptide(L)'
;MKVLKWAAALIAAVMLAFTQIYAPLSAYAAQSGSDAESGVLYARASSREAYFCTSADLSAAIFAVPYTYCVEIIYEEGEWYRAKYAEDSGIYRAVYGYVLKSDFEVLDETPPTVYLYKSVSVTFSQDSGGNLPAIDDITVTAAFYGPYYSGATGYSYVLCNGSFGYIMGANEDYPLIVTDDDDPPPGQQEEDEPSGSGAIVAAVVIGVIAVLAVGLVAASSRKPHRKRPEDPFGS
;
A
#
# COMPACT_ATOMS: atom_id res chain seq x y z
N MET A 1 -47.71 -28.95 -38.11
CA MET A 1 -46.37 -29.31 -37.59
C MET A 1 -45.29 -28.51 -38.33
N LYS A 2 -45.12 -27.21 -38.02
CA LYS A 2 -44.13 -26.32 -38.67
C LYS A 2 -43.47 -25.30 -37.71
N VAL A 3 -43.60 -25.53 -36.40
CA VAL A 3 -43.02 -24.66 -35.36
C VAL A 3 -41.84 -25.31 -34.62
N LEU A 4 -41.42 -26.51 -35.04
CA LEU A 4 -40.39 -27.30 -34.36
C LEU A 4 -39.14 -27.47 -35.23
N LYS A 5 -38.65 -26.38 -35.84
CA LYS A 5 -37.32 -26.36 -36.52
C LYS A 5 -36.51 -25.08 -36.28
N TRP A 6 -37.07 -24.11 -35.57
CA TRP A 6 -36.45 -22.80 -35.36
C TRP A 6 -35.86 -22.60 -33.95
N ALA A 7 -36.04 -23.56 -33.04
CA ALA A 7 -35.46 -23.51 -31.69
C ALA A 7 -34.07 -24.17 -31.60
N ALA A 8 -33.70 -25.04 -32.55
CA ALA A 8 -32.41 -25.74 -32.53
C ALA A 8 -31.25 -24.91 -33.11
N ALA A 9 -31.55 -23.92 -33.96
CA ALA A 9 -30.53 -23.07 -34.57
C ALA A 9 -30.04 -21.92 -33.65
N LEU A 10 -30.82 -21.56 -32.63
CA LEU A 10 -30.49 -20.45 -31.74
C LEU A 10 -29.63 -20.88 -30.53
N ILE A 11 -29.67 -22.16 -30.15
CA ILE A 11 -28.85 -22.72 -29.07
C ILE A 11 -27.43 -23.06 -29.56
N ALA A 12 -27.27 -23.42 -30.84
CA ALA A 12 -25.95 -23.67 -31.43
C ALA A 12 -25.13 -22.38 -31.65
N ALA A 13 -25.78 -21.23 -31.84
CA ALA A 13 -25.11 -19.93 -32.01
C ALA A 13 -24.62 -19.32 -30.68
N VAL A 14 -25.28 -19.62 -29.55
CA VAL A 14 -24.89 -19.12 -28.23
C VAL A 14 -23.73 -19.94 -27.62
N MET A 15 -23.62 -21.23 -27.94
CA MET A 15 -22.51 -22.08 -27.49
C MET A 15 -21.19 -21.87 -28.28
N LEU A 16 -21.24 -21.27 -29.47
CA LEU A 16 -20.04 -20.94 -30.26
C LEU A 16 -19.48 -19.53 -29.99
N ALA A 17 -20.17 -18.73 -29.17
CA ALA A 17 -19.72 -17.41 -28.74
C ALA A 17 -18.93 -17.42 -27.42
N PHE A 18 -18.91 -18.54 -26.68
CA PHE A 18 -18.22 -18.66 -25.39
C PHE A 18 -16.90 -19.46 -25.41
N THR A 19 -16.41 -19.86 -26.58
CA THR A 19 -15.16 -20.63 -26.74
C THR A 19 -14.01 -19.85 -27.39
N GLN A 20 -14.06 -18.52 -27.39
CA GLN A 20 -12.98 -17.64 -27.91
C GLN A 20 -12.32 -16.77 -26.83
N ILE A 21 -12.39 -17.15 -25.55
CA ILE A 21 -11.57 -16.56 -24.47
C ILE A 21 -10.62 -17.64 -23.92
N TYR A 22 -9.80 -18.19 -24.81
CA TYR A 22 -8.56 -18.88 -24.48
C TYR A 22 -7.53 -18.43 -25.51
N ALA A 23 -7.18 -17.15 -25.48
CA ALA A 23 -5.88 -16.72 -25.97
C ALA A 23 -4.91 -16.84 -24.79
N PRO A 24 -3.77 -17.54 -24.92
CA PRO A 24 -2.72 -17.39 -23.94
C PRO A 24 -2.29 -15.93 -23.95
N LEU A 25 -2.36 -15.27 -22.79
CA LEU A 25 -1.68 -14.00 -22.54
C LEU A 25 -0.17 -14.29 -22.53
N SER A 26 0.40 -14.54 -23.70
CA SER A 26 1.81 -14.86 -23.89
C SER A 26 2.26 -14.36 -25.26
N ALA A 27 2.37 -13.04 -25.38
CA ALA A 27 3.26 -12.33 -26.29
C ALA A 27 3.14 -10.83 -25.98
N TYR A 28 3.68 -10.40 -24.83
CA TYR A 28 4.10 -9.01 -24.74
C TYR A 28 5.31 -8.90 -25.66
N ALA A 29 5.12 -8.23 -26.80
CA ALA A 29 6.21 -7.91 -27.70
C ALA A 29 7.22 -7.09 -26.90
N ALA A 30 8.40 -7.67 -26.67
CA ALA A 30 9.56 -6.93 -26.24
C ALA A 30 9.83 -5.86 -27.29
N GLN A 31 9.45 -4.63 -26.97
CA GLN A 31 9.89 -3.48 -27.73
C GLN A 31 11.36 -3.27 -27.36
N SER A 32 12.24 -3.87 -28.17
CA SER A 32 13.68 -3.65 -28.12
C SER A 32 13.96 -2.18 -28.45
N GLY A 33 14.03 -1.36 -27.40
CA GLY A 33 14.53 0.00 -27.44
C GLY A 33 15.87 0.07 -26.72
N SER A 34 16.92 0.26 -27.52
CA SER A 34 18.31 0.64 -27.19
C SER A 34 19.01 -0.05 -26.02
N ASP A 35 20.12 -0.71 -26.37
CA ASP A 35 21.25 -1.03 -25.50
C ASP A 35 21.75 0.22 -24.74
N ALA A 36 21.10 0.53 -23.61
CA ALA A 36 21.82 0.96 -22.43
C ALA A 36 22.08 -0.32 -21.64
N GLU A 37 23.25 -0.44 -21.02
CA GLU A 37 23.49 -1.44 -19.99
C GLU A 37 22.44 -1.21 -18.89
N SER A 38 21.27 -1.85 -19.00
CA SER A 38 20.14 -1.68 -18.09
C SER A 38 20.52 -2.36 -16.79
N GLY A 39 21.33 -1.68 -16.00
CA GLY A 39 21.57 -2.00 -14.61
C GLY A 39 20.22 -2.11 -13.89
N VAL A 40 20.17 -3.01 -12.91
CA VAL A 40 19.01 -3.16 -12.06
C VAL A 40 18.84 -1.85 -11.27
N LEU A 41 17.69 -1.20 -11.41
CA LEU A 41 17.36 0.02 -10.70
C LEU A 41 16.62 -0.30 -9.41
N TYR A 42 17.01 0.36 -8.32
CA TYR A 42 16.36 0.21 -7.02
C TYR A 42 15.75 1.52 -6.58
N ALA A 43 14.64 1.44 -5.85
CA ALA A 43 14.03 2.58 -5.20
C ALA A 43 13.83 2.32 -3.71
N ARG A 44 14.34 3.21 -2.87
CA ARG A 44 14.29 3.14 -1.41
C ARG A 44 13.02 3.81 -0.88
N ALA A 45 12.32 3.16 0.05
CA ALA A 45 11.15 3.74 0.71
C ALA A 45 11.57 4.97 1.54
N SER A 46 11.04 6.14 1.20
CA SER A 46 11.34 7.42 1.85
C SER A 46 10.38 7.76 2.99
N SER A 47 9.31 6.98 3.16
CA SER A 47 8.32 7.14 4.23
C SER A 47 7.88 5.79 4.81
N ARG A 48 7.29 5.80 6.01
CA ARG A 48 6.64 4.62 6.61
C ARG A 48 5.29 4.27 5.96
N GLU A 49 4.78 5.16 5.11
CA GLU A 49 3.51 5.02 4.40
C GLU A 49 3.73 4.66 2.92
N ALA A 50 4.94 4.21 2.57
CA ALA A 50 5.32 3.79 1.23
C ALA A 50 4.69 2.42 0.89
N TYR A 51 3.46 2.42 0.35
CA TYR A 51 2.68 1.21 0.12
C TYR A 51 3.08 0.44 -1.15
N PHE A 52 3.17 -0.88 -1.00
CA PHE A 52 3.22 -1.85 -2.09
C PHE A 52 1.80 -2.32 -2.43
N CYS A 53 1.41 -2.15 -3.68
CA CYS A 53 0.07 -2.36 -4.17
C CYS A 53 0.02 -3.48 -5.22
N THR A 54 -1.10 -4.20 -5.32
CA THR A 54 -1.28 -5.24 -6.36
C THR A 54 -1.58 -4.68 -7.74
N SER A 55 -2.15 -3.48 -7.81
CA SER A 55 -2.37 -2.67 -9.01
C SER A 55 -1.87 -1.24 -8.77
N ALA A 56 -1.79 -0.43 -9.83
CA ALA A 56 -1.48 1.01 -9.77
C ALA A 56 -2.63 1.84 -9.16
N ASP A 57 -3.02 1.49 -7.94
CA ASP A 57 -4.07 2.13 -7.13
C ASP A 57 -3.76 1.90 -5.64
N LEU A 58 -3.76 2.97 -4.86
CA LEU A 58 -3.54 2.92 -3.41
C LEU A 58 -4.63 2.11 -2.68
N SER A 59 -5.83 1.99 -3.25
CA SER A 59 -6.88 1.14 -2.68
C SER A 59 -6.53 -0.36 -2.70
N ALA A 60 -5.55 -0.75 -3.53
CA ALA A 60 -5.06 -2.10 -3.69
C ALA A 60 -3.76 -2.37 -2.90
N ALA A 61 -3.45 -1.54 -1.90
CA ALA A 61 -2.32 -1.69 -1.00
C ALA A 61 -2.40 -2.99 -0.18
N ILE A 62 -1.27 -3.70 -0.07
CA ILE A 62 -1.17 -4.97 0.67
C ILE A 62 -0.18 -4.91 1.84
N PHE A 63 0.84 -4.07 1.77
CA PHE A 63 1.72 -3.75 2.90
C PHE A 63 2.49 -2.46 2.61
N ALA A 64 2.99 -1.78 3.64
CA ALA A 64 3.99 -0.73 3.48
C ALA A 64 5.37 -1.37 3.38
N VAL A 65 6.14 -0.99 2.36
CA VAL A 65 7.54 -1.42 2.23
C VAL A 65 8.29 -0.94 3.48
N PRO A 66 9.05 -1.81 4.17
CA PRO A 66 9.80 -1.43 5.36
C PRO A 66 10.66 -0.18 5.10
N TYR A 67 10.56 0.79 6.01
CA TYR A 67 11.24 2.07 5.86
C TYR A 67 12.75 1.87 5.72
N THR A 68 13.40 2.64 4.84
CA THR A 68 14.82 2.51 4.41
C THR A 68 15.16 1.29 3.54
N TYR A 69 14.23 0.35 3.33
CA TYR A 69 14.43 -0.78 2.41
C TYR A 69 13.93 -0.45 1.01
N CYS A 70 14.34 -1.27 0.06
CA CYS A 70 14.20 -0.99 -1.35
C CYS A 70 13.26 -1.98 -2.07
N VAL A 71 12.74 -1.52 -3.19
CA VAL A 71 12.16 -2.35 -4.24
C VAL A 71 13.05 -2.32 -5.46
N GLU A 72 12.99 -3.36 -6.29
CA GLU A 72 13.60 -3.35 -7.62
C GLU A 72 12.57 -2.79 -8.62
N ILE A 73 12.95 -1.74 -9.36
CA ILE A 73 12.12 -1.15 -10.41
C ILE A 73 12.22 -2.02 -11.67
N ILE A 74 11.06 -2.44 -12.18
CA ILE A 74 10.96 -3.21 -13.43
C ILE A 74 10.72 -2.28 -14.61
N TYR A 75 9.75 -1.38 -14.48
CA TYR A 75 9.48 -0.31 -15.43
C TYR A 75 8.65 0.80 -14.78
N GLU A 76 8.61 1.95 -15.43
CA GLU A 76 7.80 3.08 -15.00
C GLU A 76 6.45 3.13 -15.72
N GLU A 77 5.38 3.49 -15.00
CA GLU A 77 4.02 3.62 -15.53
C GLU A 77 3.34 4.85 -14.92
N GLY A 78 3.48 6.00 -15.58
CA GLY A 78 2.95 7.27 -15.08
C GLY A 78 3.56 7.64 -13.72
N GLU A 79 2.70 7.80 -12.71
CA GLU A 79 3.07 8.11 -11.31
C GLU A 79 3.50 6.88 -10.50
N TRP A 80 3.57 5.70 -11.13
CA TRP A 80 3.87 4.43 -10.47
C TRP A 80 5.15 3.80 -11.02
N TYR A 81 5.83 3.04 -10.15
CA TYR A 81 6.79 2.03 -10.59
C TYR A 81 6.11 0.66 -10.53
N ARG A 82 6.23 -0.13 -11.60
CA ARG A 82 6.08 -1.58 -11.48
C ARG A 82 7.33 -2.10 -10.80
N ALA A 83 7.16 -2.82 -9.70
CA ALA A 83 8.27 -3.18 -8.83
C ALA A 83 8.23 -4.64 -8.37
N LYS A 84 9.42 -5.17 -8.05
CA LYS A 84 9.62 -6.46 -7.38
C LYS A 84 10.11 -6.19 -5.95
N TYR A 85 9.51 -6.87 -4.99
CA TYR A 85 9.95 -6.87 -3.59
C TYR A 85 10.26 -8.29 -3.13
N ALA A 86 11.36 -8.43 -2.38
CA ALA A 86 11.97 -9.69 -1.96
C ALA A 86 12.45 -10.58 -3.14
N GLU A 87 13.07 -11.70 -2.77
CA GLU A 87 13.53 -12.73 -3.70
C GLU A 87 13.05 -14.11 -3.26
N ASP A 88 13.07 -15.06 -4.20
CA ASP A 88 12.84 -16.46 -3.90
C ASP A 88 14.04 -17.05 -3.13
N SER A 89 14.01 -16.89 -1.80
CA SER A 89 15.08 -17.36 -0.91
C SER A 89 14.51 -17.86 0.42
N GLY A 90 14.81 -19.12 0.76
CA GLY A 90 14.30 -19.75 1.97
C GLY A 90 12.77 -19.70 2.08
N ILE A 91 12.29 -19.06 3.15
CA ILE A 91 10.85 -18.86 3.43
C ILE A 91 10.24 -17.67 2.67
N TYR A 92 11.05 -16.87 1.99
CA TYR A 92 10.60 -15.74 1.17
C TYR A 92 10.30 -16.16 -0.27
N ARG A 93 9.39 -15.39 -0.88
CA ARG A 93 9.07 -15.41 -2.31
C ARG A 93 9.05 -13.99 -2.87
N ALA A 94 9.50 -13.83 -4.11
CA ALA A 94 9.40 -12.55 -4.81
C ALA A 94 7.93 -12.15 -5.02
N VAL A 95 7.61 -10.89 -4.78
CA VAL A 95 6.27 -10.32 -4.98
C VAL A 95 6.36 -9.19 -6.00
N TYR A 96 5.42 -9.17 -6.93
CA TYR A 96 5.39 -8.20 -8.03
C TYR A 96 4.15 -7.32 -7.94
N GLY A 97 4.36 -6.02 -7.85
CA GLY A 97 3.33 -5.04 -7.56
C GLY A 97 3.66 -3.67 -8.11
N TYR A 98 3.04 -2.66 -7.52
CA TYR A 98 3.19 -1.27 -7.87
C TYR A 98 3.50 -0.45 -6.62
N VAL A 99 4.35 0.55 -6.77
CA VAL A 99 4.63 1.55 -5.73
C VAL A 99 4.50 2.96 -6.31
N LEU A 100 4.05 3.90 -5.49
CA LEU A 100 3.88 5.29 -5.91
C LEU A 100 5.23 6.00 -5.91
N LYS A 101 5.58 6.68 -7.01
CA LYS A 101 6.91 7.30 -7.18
C LYS A 101 7.23 8.32 -6.09
N SER A 102 6.25 9.07 -5.60
CA SER A 102 6.45 10.12 -4.59
C SER A 102 6.95 9.61 -3.23
N ASP A 103 6.75 8.32 -2.94
CA ASP A 103 7.10 7.72 -1.64
C ASP A 103 8.43 6.96 -1.70
N PHE A 104 9.13 7.05 -2.83
CA PHE A 104 10.37 6.32 -3.08
C PHE A 104 11.44 7.21 -3.70
N GLU A 105 12.68 6.97 -3.28
CA GLU A 105 13.87 7.60 -3.82
C GLU A 105 14.63 6.60 -4.70
N VAL A 106 14.85 6.93 -5.97
CA VAL A 106 15.62 6.07 -6.89
C VAL A 106 17.09 6.16 -6.52
N LEU A 107 17.76 5.02 -6.44
CA LEU A 107 19.18 4.93 -6.12
C LEU A 107 20.02 4.86 -7.40
N ASP A 108 21.09 5.65 -7.43
CA ASP A 108 22.05 5.67 -8.56
C ASP A 108 22.97 4.43 -8.56
N GLU A 109 23.15 3.79 -7.40
CA GLU A 109 23.98 2.61 -7.21
C GLU A 109 23.19 1.46 -6.58
N THR A 110 23.64 0.22 -6.80
CA THR A 110 23.04 -0.96 -6.16
C THR A 110 23.36 -0.96 -4.67
N PRO A 111 22.35 -0.92 -3.78
CA PRO A 111 22.61 -0.88 -2.34
C PRO A 111 23.11 -2.23 -1.84
N PRO A 112 23.97 -2.26 -0.79
CA PRO A 112 24.46 -3.50 -0.21
C PRO A 112 23.36 -4.33 0.46
N THR A 113 22.24 -3.71 0.85
CA THR A 113 21.06 -4.38 1.39
C THR A 113 19.81 -3.80 0.75
N VAL A 114 19.10 -4.62 -0.03
CA VAL A 114 17.89 -4.21 -0.75
C VAL A 114 16.64 -4.51 0.08
N TYR A 115 16.48 -5.76 0.54
CA TYR A 115 15.26 -6.25 1.17
C TYR A 115 15.46 -6.57 2.65
N LEU A 116 14.41 -6.39 3.45
CA LEU A 116 14.38 -6.83 4.84
C LEU A 116 14.05 -8.34 4.89
N TYR A 117 15.00 -9.14 5.36
CA TYR A 117 14.77 -10.56 5.68
C TYR A 117 14.57 -10.73 7.19
N LYS A 118 13.30 -10.77 7.61
CA LYS A 118 12.85 -10.94 9.00
C LYS A 118 11.83 -12.07 9.12
N SER A 119 12.10 -13.05 9.97
CA SER A 119 11.12 -14.09 10.30
C SER A 119 10.26 -13.70 11.50
N VAL A 120 8.99 -14.07 11.47
CA VAL A 120 8.06 -13.94 12.61
C VAL A 120 7.46 -15.31 12.95
N SER A 121 7.04 -15.48 14.20
CA SER A 121 6.37 -16.71 14.65
C SER A 121 4.86 -16.53 14.64
N VAL A 122 4.16 -17.44 13.97
CA VAL A 122 2.70 -17.49 13.93
C VAL A 122 2.26 -18.68 14.77
N THR A 123 1.51 -18.42 15.84
CA THR A 123 0.96 -19.45 16.70
C THR A 123 -0.52 -19.65 16.41
N PHE A 124 -0.88 -20.87 16.06
CA PHE A 124 -2.26 -21.31 15.89
C PHE A 124 -2.72 -21.95 17.19
N SER A 125 -3.67 -21.29 17.86
CA SER A 125 -4.27 -21.76 19.10
C SER A 125 -5.74 -22.11 18.88
N GLN A 126 -6.23 -23.13 19.59
CA GLN A 126 -7.64 -23.45 19.63
C GLN A 126 -8.36 -22.50 20.59
N ASP A 127 -9.50 -21.97 20.17
CA ASP A 127 -10.36 -21.20 21.08
C ASP A 127 -10.94 -22.13 22.15
N SER A 128 -10.77 -21.76 23.43
CA SER A 128 -11.06 -22.57 24.62
C SER A 128 -12.55 -22.88 24.82
N GLY A 129 -13.43 -22.41 23.94
CA GLY A 129 -14.89 -22.51 24.05
C GLY A 129 -15.53 -23.80 23.51
N GLY A 130 -14.74 -24.74 22.96
CA GLY A 130 -15.26 -25.96 22.34
C GLY A 130 -15.18 -27.22 23.22
N ASN A 131 -16.19 -28.10 23.15
CA ASN A 131 -16.19 -29.44 23.80
C ASN A 131 -15.32 -30.47 23.04
N LEU A 132 -14.27 -30.00 22.35
CA LEU A 132 -13.31 -30.82 21.61
C LEU A 132 -12.06 -31.03 22.47
N PRO A 133 -11.31 -32.14 22.29
CA PRO A 133 -10.02 -32.32 22.94
C PRO A 133 -9.12 -31.12 22.63
N ALA A 134 -8.48 -30.56 23.66
CA ALA A 134 -7.54 -29.47 23.50
C ALA A 134 -6.41 -29.92 22.56
N ILE A 135 -6.21 -29.17 21.48
CA ILE A 135 -5.05 -29.31 20.61
C ILE A 135 -3.99 -28.33 21.11
N ASP A 136 -2.74 -28.79 21.22
CA ASP A 136 -1.61 -27.94 21.58
C ASP A 136 -1.38 -26.85 20.53
N ASP A 137 -0.85 -25.72 20.97
CA ASP A 137 -0.48 -24.62 20.11
C ASP A 137 0.54 -25.07 19.04
N ILE A 138 0.30 -24.69 17.80
CA ILE A 138 1.21 -24.95 16.69
C ILE A 138 1.89 -23.65 16.32
N THR A 139 3.21 -23.56 16.53
CA THR A 139 4.01 -22.40 16.10
C THR A 139 4.70 -22.68 14.78
N VAL A 140 4.53 -21.78 13.81
CA VAL A 140 5.12 -21.85 12.48
C VAL A 140 5.92 -20.57 12.22
N THR A 141 7.07 -20.70 11.58
CA THR A 141 7.86 -19.55 11.13
C THR A 141 7.31 -19.01 9.80
N ALA A 142 7.06 -17.71 9.73
CA ALA A 142 6.58 -17.01 8.54
C ALA A 142 7.55 -15.90 8.13
N ALA A 143 7.58 -15.59 6.83
CA ALA A 143 8.38 -14.50 6.28
C ALA A 143 7.61 -13.17 6.41
N PHE A 144 8.22 -12.15 7.01
CA PHE A 144 7.62 -10.82 7.15
C PHE A 144 7.94 -9.94 5.94
N TYR A 145 6.91 -9.32 5.35
CA TYR A 145 7.06 -8.45 4.19
C TYR A 145 6.99 -6.98 4.55
N GLY A 146 6.09 -6.61 5.45
CA GLY A 146 5.91 -5.23 5.90
C GLY A 146 4.66 -5.07 6.77
N PRO A 147 4.54 -3.93 7.46
CA PRO A 147 3.33 -3.61 8.22
C PRO A 147 2.17 -3.24 7.28
N TYR A 148 0.95 -3.37 7.78
CA TYR A 148 -0.27 -2.87 7.15
C TYR A 148 -1.21 -2.34 8.23
N TYR A 149 -1.81 -1.17 8.00
CA TYR A 149 -2.70 -0.53 8.97
C TYR A 149 -4.13 -0.54 8.46
N SER A 150 -5.05 -1.05 9.26
CA SER A 150 -6.49 -0.90 9.06
C SER A 150 -7.08 -0.16 10.25
N GLY A 151 -7.33 1.13 10.07
CA GLY A 151 -7.70 2.03 11.17
C GLY A 151 -6.54 2.19 12.16
N ALA A 152 -6.82 2.02 13.45
CA ALA A 152 -5.80 2.08 14.51
C ALA A 152 -5.06 0.74 14.74
N THR A 153 -5.44 -0.31 14.01
CA THR A 153 -4.88 -1.65 14.21
C THR A 153 -3.78 -1.92 13.19
N GLY A 154 -2.58 -2.21 13.71
CA GLY A 154 -1.43 -2.65 12.91
C GLY A 154 -1.42 -4.17 12.72
N TYR A 155 -1.17 -4.59 11.50
CA TYR A 155 -1.01 -5.97 11.07
C TYR A 155 0.35 -6.13 10.39
N SER A 156 0.83 -7.37 10.31
CA SER A 156 1.99 -7.74 9.51
C SER A 156 1.54 -8.57 8.34
N TYR A 157 1.94 -8.17 7.14
CA TYR A 157 1.79 -9.00 5.95
C TYR A 157 2.88 -10.06 5.92
N VAL A 158 2.49 -11.33 5.87
CA VAL A 158 3.40 -12.47 6.01
C VAL A 158 3.12 -13.55 4.98
N LEU A 159 4.17 -14.29 4.60
CA LEU A 159 4.05 -15.56 3.88
C LEU A 159 4.24 -16.71 4.86
N CYS A 160 3.22 -17.54 5.04
CA CYS A 160 3.23 -18.70 5.93
C CYS A 160 2.75 -19.93 5.16
N ASN A 161 3.55 -21.00 5.13
CA ASN A 161 3.25 -22.26 4.43
C ASN A 161 2.74 -22.07 2.99
N GLY A 162 3.34 -21.14 2.24
CA GLY A 162 2.99 -20.88 0.84
C GLY A 162 1.72 -20.04 0.63
N SER A 163 1.11 -19.53 1.70
CA SER A 163 -0.04 -18.62 1.62
C SER A 163 0.27 -17.28 2.26
N PHE A 164 -0.09 -16.20 1.56
CA PHE A 164 0.02 -14.84 2.08
C PHE A 164 -1.17 -14.51 2.98
N GLY A 165 -0.92 -13.77 4.06
CA GLY A 165 -1.97 -13.32 4.96
C GLY A 165 -1.50 -12.24 5.93
N TYR A 166 -2.37 -11.89 6.87
CA TYR A 166 -2.11 -10.89 7.89
C TYR A 166 -2.11 -11.54 9.27
N ILE A 167 -1.13 -11.18 10.09
CA ILE A 167 -1.12 -11.48 11.52
C ILE A 167 -1.20 -10.18 12.32
N MET A 168 -1.72 -10.27 13.54
CA MET A 168 -1.88 -9.10 14.40
C MET A 168 -0.51 -8.57 14.87
N GLY A 169 -0.36 -7.24 14.93
CA GLY A 169 0.87 -6.54 15.27
C GLY A 169 1.66 -6.13 14.03
N ALA A 170 2.14 -4.88 13.97
CA ALA A 170 2.83 -4.32 12.79
C ALA A 170 4.31 -4.76 12.65
N ASN A 171 4.93 -5.27 13.73
CA ASN A 171 6.32 -5.77 13.75
C ASN A 171 7.38 -4.78 13.19
N GLU A 172 7.21 -3.49 13.46
CA GLU A 172 8.08 -2.40 12.95
C GLU A 172 9.45 -2.28 13.61
N ASP A 173 9.73 -3.11 14.62
CA ASP A 173 11.03 -3.18 15.25
C ASP A 173 12.01 -3.96 14.35
N TYR A 174 12.54 -3.32 13.33
CA TYR A 174 13.53 -3.85 12.41
C TYR A 174 14.68 -2.85 12.23
N PRO A 175 15.90 -3.32 11.93
CA PRO A 175 17.05 -2.44 11.73
C PRO A 175 16.81 -1.50 10.55
N LEU A 176 17.10 -0.22 10.73
CA LEU A 176 17.06 0.77 9.66
C LEU A 176 18.43 0.83 8.97
N ILE A 177 18.41 1.06 7.66
CA ILE A 177 19.62 1.32 6.88
C ILE A 177 19.92 2.81 7.02
N VAL A 178 20.98 3.14 7.76
CA VAL A 178 21.49 4.51 7.88
C VAL A 178 22.36 4.78 6.66
N THR A 179 22.12 5.91 5.99
CA THR A 179 22.98 6.39 4.91
C THR A 179 23.95 7.44 5.44
N ASP A 180 25.14 7.52 4.84
CA ASP A 180 26.15 8.51 5.24
C ASP A 180 25.66 9.98 5.08
N ASP A 181 24.59 10.20 4.31
CA ASP A 181 23.91 11.48 4.16
C ASP A 181 23.02 11.87 5.36
N ASP A 182 22.82 10.97 6.32
CA ASP A 182 22.06 11.23 7.57
C ASP A 182 22.93 11.84 8.69
N ASP A 183 24.25 11.98 8.48
CA ASP A 183 25.13 12.67 9.44
C ASP A 183 24.83 14.19 9.42
N PRO A 184 24.48 14.79 10.58
CA PRO A 184 24.33 16.24 10.64
C PRO A 184 25.67 16.89 10.29
N PRO A 185 25.66 18.01 9.55
CA PRO A 185 26.90 18.70 9.18
C PRO A 185 27.73 18.98 10.44
N PRO A 186 29.05 18.72 10.41
CA PRO A 186 29.90 18.84 11.59
C PRO A 186 29.87 20.29 12.09
N GLY A 187 29.11 20.54 13.16
CA GLY A 187 28.94 21.90 13.66
C GLY A 187 27.76 22.17 14.60
N GLN A 188 26.87 21.22 14.87
CA GLN A 188 25.84 21.40 15.91
C GLN A 188 26.23 20.61 17.16
N GLN A 189 26.92 21.31 18.07
CA GLN A 189 27.16 20.84 19.42
C GLN A 189 25.82 20.61 20.13
N GLU A 190 25.68 19.43 20.70
CA GLU A 190 24.66 19.10 21.70
C GLU A 190 24.85 20.02 22.91
N GLU A 191 23.87 20.89 23.17
CA GLU A 191 23.67 21.46 24.50
C GLU A 191 22.70 20.56 25.27
N ASP A 192 23.25 19.91 26.29
CA ASP A 192 22.52 19.09 27.25
C ASP A 192 21.61 19.92 28.18
N GLU A 193 20.48 19.30 28.52
CA GLU A 193 19.63 19.44 29.72
C GLU A 193 18.49 20.51 29.79
N PRO A 194 17.43 20.32 30.63
CA PRO A 194 16.90 19.10 31.25
C PRO A 194 15.36 18.89 31.10
N SER A 195 14.94 17.66 31.36
CA SER A 195 13.68 17.23 32.00
C SER A 195 12.53 18.26 32.14
N GLY A 196 11.39 18.02 31.49
CA GLY A 196 10.12 18.53 32.00
C GLY A 196 8.94 18.59 31.02
N SER A 197 7.95 17.72 31.28
CA SER A 197 6.52 17.97 31.08
C SER A 197 5.96 17.93 29.65
N GLY A 198 5.28 16.83 29.33
CA GLY A 198 4.32 16.76 28.26
C GLY A 198 3.20 17.80 28.47
N ALA A 199 3.27 18.90 27.74
CA ALA A 199 2.19 19.91 27.68
C ALA A 199 2.23 20.83 26.44
N ILE A 200 3.09 20.59 25.44
CA ILE A 200 3.25 21.53 24.30
C ILE A 200 2.62 21.05 22.99
N VAL A 201 2.21 19.76 22.87
CA VAL A 201 1.48 19.28 21.68
C VAL A 201 -0.01 19.71 21.67
N ALA A 202 -0.53 20.26 22.77
CA ALA A 202 -1.92 20.72 22.85
C ALA A 202 -2.17 22.16 22.31
N ALA A 203 -1.13 22.93 22.01
CA ALA A 203 -1.29 24.34 21.64
C ALA A 203 -1.49 24.59 20.12
N VAL A 204 -1.06 23.67 19.25
CA VAL A 204 -1.17 23.85 17.79
C VAL A 204 -2.50 23.31 17.23
N VAL A 205 -3.06 22.27 17.85
CA VAL A 205 -4.31 21.62 17.38
C VAL A 205 -5.56 22.45 17.71
N ILE A 206 -5.56 23.24 18.79
CA ILE A 206 -6.71 24.09 19.17
C ILE A 206 -6.80 25.35 18.28
N GLY A 207 -5.68 25.86 17.77
CA GLY A 207 -5.65 27.05 16.91
C GLY A 207 -6.34 26.83 15.55
N VAL A 208 -6.16 25.64 14.96
CA VAL A 208 -6.73 25.33 13.63
C VAL A 208 -8.25 25.11 13.71
N ILE A 209 -8.76 24.53 14.80
CA ILE A 209 -10.20 24.27 14.98
C ILE A 209 -10.98 25.59 15.22
N ALA A 210 -10.41 26.55 15.93
CA ALA A 210 -11.06 27.84 16.19
C ALA A 210 -11.23 28.69 14.91
N VAL A 211 -10.27 28.66 13.98
CA VAL A 211 -10.35 29.42 12.72
C VAL A 211 -11.37 28.81 11.75
N LEU A 212 -11.50 27.48 11.69
CA LEU A 212 -12.51 26.81 10.87
C LEU A 212 -13.95 27.06 11.35
N ALA A 213 -14.17 27.13 12.67
CA ALA A 213 -15.48 27.44 13.24
C ALA A 213 -15.94 28.88 12.93
N VAL A 214 -15.04 29.86 13.01
CA VAL A 214 -15.36 31.27 12.69
C VAL A 214 -15.60 31.46 11.18
N GLY A 215 -14.85 30.75 10.32
CA GLY A 215 -15.06 30.77 8.87
C GLY A 215 -16.44 30.27 8.43
N LEU A 216 -16.92 29.17 9.04
CA LEU A 216 -18.23 28.59 8.73
C LEU A 216 -19.41 29.47 9.21
N VAL A 217 -19.27 30.19 10.33
CA VAL A 217 -20.30 31.13 10.81
C VAL A 217 -20.33 32.41 9.95
N ALA A 218 -19.17 32.90 9.50
CA ALA A 218 -19.10 34.05 8.61
C ALA A 218 -19.68 33.77 7.20
N ALA A 219 -19.52 32.55 6.69
CA ALA A 219 -20.05 32.14 5.39
C ALA A 219 -21.58 31.93 5.40
N SER A 220 -22.15 31.43 6.51
CA SER A 220 -23.60 31.18 6.61
C SER A 220 -24.45 32.43 6.91
N SER A 221 -23.82 33.54 7.32
CA SER A 221 -24.50 34.79 7.66
C SER A 221 -24.80 35.70 6.44
N ARG A 222 -24.27 35.38 5.25
CA ARG A 222 -24.57 36.13 4.03
C ARG A 222 -25.92 35.72 3.46
N LYS A 223 -26.99 36.29 4.02
CA LYS A 223 -28.35 36.21 3.46
C LYS A 223 -28.34 36.63 1.98
N PRO A 224 -28.92 35.85 1.06
CA PRO A 224 -29.20 36.33 -0.28
C PRO A 224 -30.23 37.45 -0.20
N HIS A 225 -29.93 38.58 -0.85
CA HIS A 225 -30.85 39.69 -1.05
C HIS A 225 -32.10 39.15 -1.76
N ARG A 226 -33.20 39.02 -1.02
CA ARG A 226 -34.52 38.67 -1.55
C ARG A 226 -34.93 39.74 -2.57
N LYS A 227 -34.94 39.38 -3.85
CA LYS A 227 -35.56 40.23 -4.89
C LYS A 227 -37.04 40.38 -4.54
N ARG A 228 -37.49 41.63 -4.56
CA ARG A 228 -38.88 42.07 -4.32
C ARG A 228 -39.78 41.41 -5.39
N PRO A 229 -40.97 40.88 -5.05
CA PRO A 229 -41.93 40.46 -6.07
C PRO A 229 -42.40 41.70 -6.84
N GLU A 230 -42.34 41.64 -8.16
CA GLU A 230 -43.01 42.62 -9.02
C GLU A 230 -44.52 42.42 -8.91
N ASP A 231 -45.23 43.53 -8.74
CA ASP A 231 -46.68 43.61 -8.62
C ASP A 231 -47.33 43.35 -9.99
N PRO A 232 -48.22 42.36 -10.15
CA PRO A 232 -48.81 42.04 -11.45
C PRO A 232 -49.91 43.01 -11.91
N PHE A 233 -50.28 44.04 -11.13
CA PHE A 233 -51.27 45.04 -11.57
C PHE A 233 -50.99 46.43 -10.98
N GLY A 234 -50.41 47.34 -11.78
CA GLY A 234 -50.26 48.75 -11.42
C GLY A 234 -50.12 49.67 -12.64
N SER A 235 -51.25 50.22 -13.07
CA SER A 235 -51.37 51.42 -13.92
C SER A 235 -51.42 52.67 -13.05
#